data_AF-A0A2T1MVW7-F1
#
_entry.id   AF-A0A2T1MVW7-F1
#
_cell.length_a   1.000
_cell.length_b   1.000
_cell.length_c   1.000
_cell.angle_alpha   90.00
_cell.angle_beta   90.00
_cell.angle_gamma   90.00
#
_symmetry.space_group_name_H-M   'P 1'
#
loop_
_entity.id
_entity.type
_entity.pdbx_description
1 polymer ?
#
loop_
_entity_poly.entity_id
_entity_poly.type
_entity_poly.pdbx_seq_one_letter_code
_entity_poly.pdbx_strand_id
1 'polypeptide(L)' 'MTENAVLQLRAERIARATRPFLARGNRVRRCQRCLLPEKLCLCSTITPAQAKSRFCLLMFDTEPMKP' A
#
# COMPACT_ATOMS: atom_id res chain seq x y z
N MET A 1 -14.57 0.11 6.20
CA MET A 1 -13.27 0.47 5.58
C MET A 1 -12.95 -0.57 4.53
N THR A 2 -12.69 -0.17 3.29
CA THR A 2 -12.42 -1.11 2.19
C THR A 2 -10.95 -1.56 2.22
N GLU A 3 -10.71 -2.78 2.69
CA GLU A 3 -9.48 -3.51 2.41
C GLU A 3 -9.47 -3.94 0.94
N ASN A 4 -8.29 -3.93 0.31
CA ASN A 4 -8.11 -4.42 -1.05
C ASN A 4 -6.94 -5.41 -1.09
N ALA A 5 -6.87 -6.21 -2.16
CA ALA A 5 -5.88 -7.27 -2.31
C ALA A 5 -4.42 -6.75 -2.26
N VAL A 6 -4.15 -5.53 -2.73
CA VAL A 6 -2.80 -4.94 -2.69
C VAL A 6 -2.38 -4.62 -1.26
N LEU A 7 -3.28 -4.05 -0.45
CA LEU A 7 -3.00 -3.74 0.95
C LEU A 7 -2.82 -5.01 1.79
N GLN A 8 -3.62 -6.03 1.53
CA GLN A 8 -3.49 -7.35 2.17
C GLN A 8 -2.16 -8.00 1.82
N LEU A 9 -1.82 -8.07 0.53
CA LEU A 9 -0.54 -8.62 0.08
C LEU A 9 0.65 -7.85 0.68
N ARG A 10 0.58 -6.51 0.75
CA ARG A 10 1.62 -5.70 1.37
C ARG A 10 1.79 -6.04 2.86
N ALA A 11 0.70 -6.15 3.61
CA ALA A 11 0.75 -6.51 5.04
C ALA A 11 1.39 -7.89 5.25
N GLU A 12 0.99 -8.88 4.46
CA GLU A 12 1.59 -10.22 4.50
C GLU A 12 3.09 -10.21 4.19
N ARG A 13 3.51 -9.44 3.19
CA ARG A 13 4.92 -9.33 2.80
C ARG A 13 5.75 -8.63 3.86
N ILE A 14 5.24 -7.55 4.47
CA ILE A 14 5.90 -6.88 5.59
C ILE A 14 6.06 -7.83 6.78
N ALA A 15 5.03 -8.60 7.11
CA ALA A 15 5.08 -9.58 8.20
C ALA A 15 6.14 -10.67 7.96
N ARG A 16 6.41 -11.03 6.70
CA ARG A 16 7.45 -12.01 6.32
C ARG A 16 8.85 -11.40 6.13
N ALA A 17 8.97 -10.08 6.06
CA ALA A 17 10.23 -9.41 5.73
C ALA A 17 11.23 -9.52 6.89
N THR A 18 12.39 -10.10 6.62
CA THR A 18 13.48 -10.25 7.60
C THR A 18 14.54 -9.14 7.51
N ARG A 19 14.44 -8.27 6.49
CA ARG A 19 15.37 -7.17 6.22
C ARG A 19 14.62 -5.88 5.94
N PRO A 20 15.18 -4.71 6.31
CA PRO A 20 14.57 -3.43 5.99
C PRO A 20 14.56 -3.18 4.48
N PHE A 21 13.49 -2.57 3.97
CA PHE A 21 13.37 -2.19 2.57
C PHE A 21 14.00 -0.81 2.31
N LEU A 22 15.14 -0.78 1.60
CA LEU A 22 15.95 0.42 1.39
C LEU A 22 15.78 1.00 -0.03
N ALA A 23 14.57 1.47 -0.36
CA ALA A 23 14.35 2.23 -1.60
C ALA A 23 14.58 3.74 -1.41
N ARG A 24 14.62 4.50 -2.53
CA ARG A 24 14.65 5.97 -2.47
C ARG A 24 13.43 6.47 -1.68
N GLY A 25 13.66 7.38 -0.75
CA GLY A 25 12.61 7.89 0.13
C GLY A 25 12.24 6.99 1.32
N ASN A 26 13.04 5.95 1.64
CA ASN A 26 12.77 5.04 2.77
C ASN A 26 12.63 5.74 4.15
N ARG A 27 13.21 6.93 4.33
CA ARG A 27 13.12 7.70 5.58
C ARG A 27 11.79 8.44 5.74
N VAL A 28 11.00 8.56 4.68
CA VAL A 28 9.71 9.25 4.71
C VAL A 28 8.70 8.38 5.44
N ARG A 29 8.12 8.90 6.52
CA ARG A 29 6.99 8.24 7.19
C ARG A 29 5.75 8.37 6.32
N ARG A 30 5.16 7.23 5.98
CA ARG A 30 4.03 7.12 5.04
C ARG A 30 2.85 6.46 5.71
N CYS A 31 1.66 6.90 5.33
CA CYS A 31 0.43 6.23 5.72
C CYS A 31 0.43 4.78 5.22
N GLN A 32 0.12 3.82 6.08
CA GLN A 32 0.11 2.39 5.71
C GLN A 32 -1.01 2.03 4.71
N ARG A 33 -1.98 2.92 4.48
CA ARG A 33 -3.10 2.72 3.56
C ARG A 33 -2.89 3.40 2.21
N CYS A 34 -2.71 4.72 2.18
CA CYS A 34 -2.55 5.43 0.89
C CYS A 34 -1.08 5.51 0.41
N LEU A 35 -0.10 5.10 1.22
CA LEU A 35 1.34 5.17 0.94
C LEU A 35 1.89 6.59 0.66
N LEU A 36 1.07 7.63 0.80
CA LEU A 36 1.52 9.01 0.77
C LEU A 36 2.26 9.37 2.07
N PRO A 37 3.16 10.38 2.03
CA PRO A 37 3.74 10.95 3.24
C PRO A 37 2.64 11.32 4.24
N GLU A 38 2.84 11.08 5.55
CA GLU A 38 1.79 11.28 6.57
C GLU A 38 1.15 12.67 6.52
N LYS A 39 1.97 13.71 6.28
CA LYS A 39 1.51 15.11 6.13
C LYS A 39 0.56 15.34 4.95
N LEU A 40 0.57 14.45 3.96
CA LEU A 40 -0.23 14.50 2.73
C LEU A 40 -1.20 13.31 2.66
N CYS A 41 -1.52 12.70 3.81
CA CYS A 41 -2.45 11.58 3.85
C CYS A 41 -3.84 12.02 3.36
N LEU A 42 -4.39 11.28 2.40
CA LEU A 42 -5.73 11.51 1.84
C LEU A 42 -6.76 10.50 2.33
N CYS A 43 -6.43 9.63 3.30
CA CYS A 43 -7.33 8.53 3.67
C CYS A 43 -8.69 8.98 4.21
N SER A 44 -8.76 10.17 4.81
CA SER A 44 -10.01 10.77 5.30
C SER A 44 -10.91 11.29 4.18
N THR A 45 -10.37 11.55 2.98
CA THR A 45 -11.11 12.09 1.84
C THR A 45 -11.60 11.00 0.89
N ILE A 46 -11.22 9.73 1.11
CA ILE A 46 -11.60 8.62 0.23
C ILE A 46 -13.01 8.15 0.55
N THR A 47 -13.92 8.32 -0.43
CA THR A 47 -15.28 7.79 -0.37
C THR A 47 -15.38 6.53 -1.25
N PRO A 48 -15.61 5.34 -0.66
CA PRO A 48 -15.80 4.12 -1.44
C PRO A 48 -17.04 4.21 -2.33
N ALA A 49 -16.94 3.73 -3.57
CA ALA A 49 -18.06 3.60 -4.49
C ALA A 49 -18.13 2.17 -5.02
N GLN A 50 -19.34 1.69 -5.31
CA GLN A 50 -19.52 0.39 -5.94
C GLN A 50 -19.27 0.50 -7.45
N ALA A 51 -18.48 -0.42 -7.99
CA ALA A 51 -18.20 -0.51 -9.41
C ALA A 51 -18.47 -1.93 -9.94
N LYS A 52 -18.99 -2.02 -11.16
CA LYS A 52 -19.15 -3.30 -11.88
C LYS A 52 -17.85 -3.80 -12.49
N SER A 53 -16.88 -2.90 -12.70
CA SER A 53 -15.56 -3.25 -13.19
C SER A 53 -14.80 -4.15 -12.19
N ARG A 54 -13.92 -4.97 -12.74
CA ARG A 54 -13.00 -5.85 -12.01
C ARG A 54 -11.63 -5.67 -12.62
N PHE A 55 -10.60 -5.65 -11.78
CA PHE A 55 -9.22 -5.47 -12.20
C PHE A 55 -8.35 -6.52 -11.53
N CYS A 56 -7.35 -7.02 -12.24
CA CYS A 56 -6.28 -7.85 -11.70
C CYS A 56 -4.97 -7.08 -11.87
N LEU A 57 -4.24 -6.89 -10.77
CA LEU A 57 -2.95 -6.24 -10.80
C LEU A 57 -1.88 -7.32 -10.70
N LEU A 58 -1.12 -7.49 -11.79
CA LEU A 58 0.06 -8.35 -11.79
C LEU A 58 1.25 -7.51 -11.31
N MET A 59 1.85 -7.92 -10.21
CA MET A 59 2.94 -7.22 -9.55
C MET A 59 4.09 -8.19 -9.32
N PHE A 60 5.33 -7.71 -9.42
CA PHE A 60 6.47 -8.48 -8.94
C PHE A 60 6.36 -8.69 -7.43
N ASP A 61 6.91 -9.80 -6.92
CA ASP A 61 6.78 -10.24 -5.54
C ASP A 61 6.94 -9.11 -4.50
N THR A 62 8.00 -8.33 -4.64
CA THR A 62 8.38 -7.27 -3.69
C THR A 62 7.90 -5.87 -4.09
N GLU A 63 7.19 -5.74 -5.21
CA GLU A 63 6.63 -4.48 -5.68
C GLU A 63 5.72 -3.80 -4.62
N PRO A 64 4.83 -4.53 -3.92
CA PRO A 64 3.95 -3.91 -2.91
C PRO A 64 4.68 -3.34 -1.69
N MET A 65 5.96 -3.72 -1.49
CA MET A 65 6.78 -3.19 -0.40
C MET A 65 7.45 -1.86 -0.76
N LYS A 66 7.38 -1.43 -2.02
CA LYS A 66 7.93 -0.13 -2.42
C LYS A 66 7.15 1.02 -1.76
N PRO A 67 7.86 2.05 -1.28
CA PRO A 67 7.25 3.21 -0.63
C PRO A 67 6.60 4.18 -1.62
#